data_AF-A0A1T5HSF4-F1
#
_entry.id   AF-A0A1T5HSF4-F1
#
_cell.length_a   1.000
_cell.length_b   1.000
_cell.length_c   1.000
_cell.angle_alpha   90.00
_cell.angle_beta   90.00
_cell.angle_gamma   90.00
#
_symmetry.space_group_name_H-M   'P 1'
#
loop_
_entity.id
_entity.type
_entity.pdbx_description
1 polymer ?
#
loop_
_entity_poly.entity_id
_entity_poly.type
_entity_poly.pdbx_seq_one_letter_code
_entity_poly.pdbx_strand_id
1 'polypeptide(L)'
;MKKFLYFFGLSILGVLIFTGCDKDDDFDDALLTGKWQSGTLFERYFANGTGYRWNTADDVREDEAQDFTWTLVKDELTQIHIMEIGGNVPRYYSVTELTSTRLRYEGHGRKYSFTKVNN
;
A
#
# COMPACT_ATOMS: atom_id res chain seq x y z
N MET A 1 -56.00 27.91 40.77
CA MET A 1 -54.68 27.21 40.83
C MET A 1 -54.91 25.86 40.13
N LYS A 2 -54.23 25.38 39.09
CA LYS A 2 -52.90 25.59 38.48
C LYS A 2 -53.04 25.66 36.94
N LYS A 3 -52.01 26.19 36.29
CA LYS A 3 -51.94 26.70 34.91
C LYS A 3 -51.81 25.57 33.86
N PHE A 4 -52.45 25.76 32.71
CA PHE A 4 -52.10 25.15 31.42
C PHE A 4 -50.76 25.72 30.92
N LEU A 5 -49.85 24.88 30.41
CA LEU A 5 -49.30 24.96 29.03
C LEU A 5 -48.19 23.91 28.78
N TYR A 6 -48.21 23.41 27.54
CA TYR A 6 -47.34 22.45 26.87
C TYR A 6 -45.83 22.75 26.95
N PHE A 7 -44.98 21.71 26.96
CA PHE A 7 -43.78 21.67 26.12
C PHE A 7 -43.44 20.24 25.68
N PHE A 8 -43.51 20.07 24.36
CA PHE A 8 -43.02 18.94 23.57
C PHE A 8 -41.50 18.83 23.76
N GLY A 9 -40.98 17.63 24.04
CA GLY A 9 -39.55 17.37 24.25
C GLY A 9 -39.14 16.03 23.68
N LEU A 10 -39.24 15.91 22.36
CA LEU A 10 -38.67 14.84 21.55
C LEU A 10 -37.13 14.86 21.70
N SER A 11 -36.50 13.76 22.07
CA SER A 11 -35.04 13.56 21.93
C SER A 11 -34.78 12.07 21.78
N ILE A 12 -35.00 11.56 20.57
CA ILE A 12 -33.97 11.26 19.55
C ILE A 12 -33.18 10.01 19.94
N LEU A 13 -33.62 8.90 19.34
CA LEU A 13 -32.82 7.70 19.09
C LEU A 13 -31.44 8.12 18.55
N GLY A 14 -30.39 7.83 19.31
CA GLY A 14 -29.04 7.78 18.76
C GLY A 14 -28.92 6.58 17.85
N VAL A 15 -29.22 6.75 16.56
CA VAL A 15 -28.82 5.79 15.54
C VAL A 15 -27.30 5.91 15.42
N LEU A 16 -26.59 4.91 15.94
CA LEU A 16 -25.18 4.71 15.65
C LEU A 16 -25.06 4.40 14.16
N ILE A 17 -24.87 5.44 13.36
CA ILE A 17 -24.50 5.27 11.96
C ILE A 17 -23.02 4.88 11.97
N PHE A 18 -22.73 3.58 12.06
CA PHE A 18 -21.47 3.06 11.58
C PHE A 18 -21.51 3.18 10.06
N THR A 19 -21.22 4.37 9.52
CA THR A 19 -20.76 4.50 8.15
C THR A 19 -19.33 3.96 8.12
N GLY A 20 -19.20 2.63 8.13
CA GLY A 20 -18.03 1.97 7.58
C GLY A 20 -18.03 2.28 6.10
N CYS A 21 -17.47 3.44 5.73
CA CYS A 21 -17.05 3.67 4.37
C CYS A 21 -15.82 2.78 4.22
N ASP A 22 -16.04 1.52 3.83
CA ASP A 22 -14.98 0.69 3.26
C ASP A 22 -14.53 1.48 2.04
N LYS A 23 -13.47 2.26 2.22
CA LYS A 23 -12.76 2.85 1.09
C LYS A 23 -12.05 1.67 0.47
N ASP A 24 -12.68 1.08 -0.52
CA ASP A 24 -11.96 0.36 -1.56
C ASP A 24 -11.00 1.40 -2.17
N ASP A 25 -9.82 1.58 -1.57
CA ASP A 25 -8.79 2.47 -2.09
C ASP A 25 -8.22 1.78 -3.34
N ASP A 26 -8.86 2.07 -4.49
CA ASP A 26 -8.41 1.58 -5.78
C ASP A 26 -7.26 2.44 -6.28
N PHE A 27 -6.05 1.89 -6.27
CA PHE A 27 -4.85 2.60 -6.66
C PHE A 27 -4.52 2.35 -8.14
N ASP A 28 -4.19 3.42 -8.87
CA ASP A 28 -3.70 3.34 -10.25
C ASP A 28 -2.31 2.66 -10.29
N ASP A 29 -2.25 1.43 -10.80
CA ASP A 29 -1.05 0.61 -10.90
C ASP A 29 0.04 1.25 -11.80
N ALA A 30 -0.35 2.11 -12.74
CA ALA A 30 0.58 2.85 -13.57
C ALA A 30 1.49 3.77 -12.72
N LEU A 31 1.01 4.27 -11.57
CA LEU A 31 1.81 5.09 -10.67
C LEU A 31 2.94 4.30 -9.99
N LEU A 32 2.76 2.98 -9.81
CA LEU A 32 3.73 2.09 -9.17
C LEU A 32 4.98 1.90 -10.03
N THR A 33 4.85 1.93 -11.35
CA THR A 33 5.98 1.77 -12.28
C THR A 33 7.05 2.83 -12.05
N GLY A 34 8.31 2.41 -11.87
CA GLY A 34 9.45 3.30 -11.60
C GLY A 34 10.40 2.75 -10.52
N LYS A 35 11.42 3.53 -10.18
CA LYS A 35 12.41 3.22 -9.15
C LYS A 35 12.04 3.91 -7.84
N TRP A 36 12.09 3.16 -6.75
CA TRP A 36 11.65 3.56 -5.42
C TRP A 36 12.76 3.29 -4.40
N GLN A 37 12.97 4.23 -3.48
CA GLN A 37 14.03 4.14 -2.48
C GLN A 37 13.49 4.35 -1.07
N SER A 38 13.94 3.50 -0.15
CA SER A 38 13.74 3.61 1.30
C SER A 38 15.08 3.39 2.02
N GLY A 39 15.77 4.47 2.39
CA GLY A 39 17.14 4.38 2.90
C GLY A 39 18.08 3.77 1.86
N THR A 40 18.66 2.60 2.17
CA THR A 40 19.55 1.84 1.28
C THR A 40 18.83 0.77 0.45
N LEU A 41 17.55 0.49 0.75
CA LEU A 41 16.71 -0.45 0.04
C LEU A 41 16.08 0.21 -1.18
N PHE A 42 16.11 -0.49 -2.30
CA PHE A 42 15.52 -0.07 -3.55
C PHE A 42 14.60 -1.15 -4.11
N GLU A 43 13.53 -0.69 -4.75
CA GLU A 43 12.63 -1.51 -5.55
C GLU A 43 12.37 -0.82 -6.89
N ARG A 44 12.33 -1.58 -7.98
CA ARG A 44 11.97 -1.08 -9.30
C ARG A 44 10.81 -1.90 -9.84
N TYR A 45 9.75 -1.24 -10.28
CA TYR A 45 8.58 -1.87 -10.89
C TYR A 45 8.54 -1.51 -12.36
N PHE A 46 8.42 -2.53 -13.22
CA PHE A 46 8.29 -2.39 -14.66
C PHE A 46 6.83 -2.61 -15.08
N ALA A 47 6.39 -1.90 -16.13
CA ALA A 47 5.02 -1.95 -16.64
C ALA A 47 4.58 -3.33 -17.18
N ASN A 48 5.52 -4.26 -17.38
CA ASN A 48 5.24 -5.64 -17.78
C ASN A 48 4.95 -6.57 -16.58
N GLY A 49 4.82 -6.03 -15.36
CA GLY A 49 4.56 -6.82 -14.15
C GLY A 49 5.80 -7.49 -13.55
N THR A 50 7.01 -7.15 -13.99
CA THR A 50 8.26 -7.59 -13.34
C THR A 50 8.85 -6.48 -12.48
N GLY A 51 9.79 -6.82 -11.62
CA GLY A 51 10.50 -5.85 -10.79
C GLY A 51 11.80 -6.39 -10.20
N TYR A 52 12.59 -5.46 -9.66
CA TYR A 52 13.90 -5.72 -9.06
C TYR A 52 13.95 -5.18 -7.64
N ARG A 53 14.62 -5.90 -6.75
CA ARG A 53 14.88 -5.48 -5.37
C ARG A 53 16.35 -5.62 -5.04
N TRP A 54 16.96 -4.56 -4.53
CA TRP A 54 18.35 -4.60 -4.05
C TRP A 54 18.52 -3.71 -2.84
N ASN A 55 19.62 -3.93 -2.11
CA ASN A 55 19.97 -3.14 -0.94
C ASN A 55 21.45 -2.80 -1.00
N THR A 56 21.73 -1.50 -1.11
CA THR A 56 23.11 -1.00 -1.19
C THR A 56 23.89 -1.16 0.11
N ALA A 57 23.23 -1.38 1.25
CA ALA A 57 23.89 -1.74 2.49
C ALA A 57 24.51 -3.16 2.47
N ASP A 58 24.02 -4.01 1.57
CA ASP A 58 24.50 -5.38 1.38
C ASP A 58 25.51 -5.48 0.21
N ASP A 59 26.00 -4.34 -0.29
CA ASP A 59 26.86 -4.20 -1.49
C ASP A 59 26.25 -4.80 -2.77
N VAL A 60 24.93 -4.92 -2.82
CA VAL A 60 24.18 -5.40 -3.98
C VAL A 60 23.77 -4.23 -4.86
N ARG A 61 24.12 -4.28 -6.13
CA ARG A 61 23.75 -3.28 -7.15
C ARG A 61 22.49 -3.67 -7.91
N GLU A 62 21.98 -2.76 -8.74
CA GLU A 62 20.75 -3.00 -9.51
C GLU A 62 20.90 -4.15 -10.53
N ASP A 63 22.10 -4.37 -11.07
CA ASP A 63 22.43 -5.49 -11.96
C ASP A 63 22.59 -6.84 -11.26
N GLU A 64 22.69 -6.83 -9.93
CA GLU A 64 22.72 -8.00 -9.05
C GLU A 64 21.39 -8.16 -8.28
N ALA A 65 20.38 -7.36 -8.63
CA ALA A 65 19.13 -7.30 -7.90
C ALA A 65 18.34 -8.61 -7.97
N GLN A 66 17.57 -8.89 -6.92
CA GLN A 66 16.66 -10.02 -6.92
C GLN A 66 15.40 -9.71 -7.74
N ASP A 67 15.11 -10.58 -8.70
CA ASP A 67 13.91 -10.53 -9.53
C ASP A 67 12.64 -10.86 -8.73
N PHE A 68 11.55 -10.18 -9.09
CA PHE A 68 10.20 -10.55 -8.69
C PHE A 68 9.19 -10.23 -9.78
N THR A 69 8.00 -10.84 -9.70
CA THR A 69 6.80 -10.36 -10.40
C THR A 69 5.87 -9.67 -9.42
N TRP A 70 5.01 -8.78 -9.93
CA TRP A 70 4.10 -8.03 -9.10
C TRP A 70 2.72 -7.84 -9.73
N THR A 71 1.73 -7.66 -8.87
CA THR A 71 0.37 -7.23 -9.23
C THR A 71 -0.15 -6.27 -8.16
N LEU A 72 -0.91 -5.26 -8.58
CA LEU A 72 -1.66 -4.39 -7.68
C LEU A 72 -3.14 -4.46 -8.07
N VAL A 73 -3.99 -4.89 -7.14
CA VAL A 73 -5.44 -4.93 -7.32
C VAL A 73 -6.07 -4.24 -6.13
N LYS A 74 -6.78 -3.14 -6.36
CA LYS A 74 -7.21 -2.23 -5.29
C LYS A 74 -6.00 -1.74 -4.47
N ASP A 75 -5.92 -2.14 -3.20
CA ASP A 75 -4.83 -1.88 -2.28
C ASP A 75 -3.92 -3.10 -2.06
N GLU A 76 -4.20 -4.25 -2.69
CA GLU A 76 -3.43 -5.48 -2.52
C GLU A 76 -2.24 -5.53 -3.47
N LEU A 77 -1.04 -5.24 -2.94
CA LEU A 77 0.22 -5.43 -3.63
C LEU A 77 0.76 -6.84 -3.35
N THR A 78 0.88 -7.65 -4.40
CA THR A 78 1.56 -8.94 -4.34
C THR A 78 2.92 -8.83 -5.01
N GLN A 79 3.98 -9.27 -4.33
CA GLN A 79 5.32 -9.48 -4.91
C GLN A 79 5.67 -10.96 -4.84
N ILE A 80 6.01 -11.58 -5.95
CA ILE A 80 6.47 -12.97 -6.00
C ILE A 80 7.97 -12.97 -6.30
N HIS A 81 8.79 -13.14 -5.26
CA HIS A 81 10.24 -13.18 -5.41
C HIS A 81 10.70 -14.49 -6.02
N ILE A 82 11.56 -14.40 -7.04
CA ILE A 82 12.13 -15.54 -7.74
C ILE A 82 13.46 -15.88 -7.10
N MET A 83 13.65 -17.13 -6.70
CA MET A 83 14.88 -17.61 -6.08
C MET A 83 15.86 -18.13 -7.13
N GLU A 84 17.15 -17.84 -6.99
CA GLU A 84 18.18 -18.28 -7.96
C GLU A 84 18.24 -19.80 -8.14
N ILE A 85 18.06 -20.56 -7.05
CA ILE A 85 18.05 -22.03 -7.06
C ILE A 85 16.69 -22.63 -7.43
N GLY A 86 15.76 -21.80 -7.91
CA GLY A 86 14.39 -22.17 -8.23
C GLY A 86 13.42 -22.01 -7.05
N GLY A 87 12.15 -21.83 -7.39
CA GLY A 87 11.06 -21.57 -6.43
C GLY A 87 10.66 -20.09 -6.36
N ASN A 88 9.44 -19.87 -5.86
CA ASN A 88 8.80 -18.57 -5.79
C ASN A 88 8.32 -18.31 -4.35
N VAL A 89 8.66 -17.14 -3.80
CA VAL A 89 8.24 -16.72 -2.46
C VAL A 89 7.29 -15.54 -2.55
N PRO A 90 5.97 -15.76 -2.41
CA PRO A 90 5.00 -14.66 -2.44
C PRO A 90 5.07 -13.84 -1.15
N ARG A 91 4.90 -12.52 -1.30
CA ARG A 91 4.73 -11.54 -0.23
C ARG A 91 3.51 -10.70 -0.56
N TYR A 92 2.64 -10.54 0.43
CA TYR A 92 1.39 -9.80 0.31
C TYR A 92 1.45 -8.55 1.18
N TYR A 93 1.02 -7.44 0.62
CA TYR A 93 1.06 -6.13 1.26
C TYR A 93 -0.25 -5.37 1.00
N SER A 94 -0.63 -4.54 1.96
CA SER A 94 -1.69 -3.54 1.80
C SER A 94 -1.05 -2.18 1.54
N VAL A 95 -1.33 -1.60 0.37
CA VAL A 95 -0.90 -0.25 -0.02
C VAL A 95 -1.72 0.76 0.76
N THR A 96 -1.03 1.74 1.35
CA THR A 96 -1.64 2.79 2.18
C THR A 96 -1.43 4.19 1.60
N GLU A 97 -0.51 4.34 0.65
CA GLU A 97 -0.29 5.57 -0.12
C GLU A 97 0.40 5.21 -1.43
N LEU A 98 -0.20 5.57 -2.57
CA LEU A 98 0.45 5.55 -3.88
C LEU A 98 0.20 6.87 -4.60
N THR A 99 1.28 7.59 -4.90
CA THR A 99 1.26 8.85 -5.67
C THR A 99 2.39 8.83 -6.68
N SER A 100 2.53 9.91 -7.47
CA SER A 100 3.66 10.06 -8.39
C SER A 100 5.03 10.09 -7.72
N THR A 101 5.13 10.28 -6.40
CA THR A 101 6.41 10.44 -5.68
C THR A 101 6.52 9.63 -4.39
N ARG A 102 5.43 9.04 -3.89
CA ARG A 102 5.39 8.30 -2.63
C ARG A 102 4.71 6.95 -2.79
N LEU A 103 5.31 5.94 -2.18
CA LEU A 103 4.77 4.59 -2.09
C LEU A 103 4.90 4.14 -0.64
N ARG A 104 3.79 3.73 -0.03
CA ARG A 104 3.75 3.16 1.31
C ARG A 104 2.87 1.94 1.30
N TYR A 105 3.36 0.87 1.88
CA TYR A 105 2.61 -0.36 2.05
C TYR A 105 3.03 -1.06 3.34
N GLU A 106 2.18 -1.93 3.84
CA GLU A 106 2.44 -2.72 5.04
C GLU A 106 2.17 -4.20 4.83
N GLY A 107 2.93 -5.04 5.52
CA GLY A 107 2.78 -6.48 5.45
C GLY A 107 3.66 -7.16 6.49
N HIS A 108 3.19 -8.28 7.04
CA HIS A 108 3.90 -9.05 8.07
C HIS A 108 4.37 -8.19 9.27
N GLY A 109 3.54 -7.25 9.72
CA GLY A 109 3.84 -6.36 10.85
C GLY A 109 4.91 -5.28 10.57
N ARG A 110 5.34 -5.13 9.31
CA ARG A 110 6.29 -4.10 8.88
C ARG A 110 5.59 -3.08 8.00
N LYS A 111 5.98 -1.81 8.14
CA LYS A 111 5.56 -0.73 7.25
C LYS A 111 6.76 -0.30 6.42
N TYR A 112 6.54 -0.09 5.15
CA TYR A 112 7.54 0.40 4.21
C TYR A 112 7.12 1.77 3.69
N SER A 113 8.11 2.63 3.45
CA SER A 113 7.90 3.98 2.95
C SER A 113 9.00 4.33 1.98
N PHE A 114 8.64 4.56 0.73
CA PHE A 114 9.56 4.84 -0.35
C PHE A 114 9.26 6.19 -0.99
N THR A 115 10.31 6.81 -1.51
CA THR A 115 10.23 7.96 -2.42
C THR A 115 10.63 7.52 -3.81
N LYS A 116 9.92 8.03 -4.83
CA LYS A 116 10.26 7.78 -6.22
C LYS A 116 11.55 8.51 -6.55
N VAL A 117 12.50 7.80 -7.18
CA VAL A 117 13.78 8.37 -7.58
C VAL A 117 13.93 8.27 -9.09
N ASN A 118 14.61 9.25 -9.67
CA ASN A 118 14.94 9.21 -11.08
C ASN A 118 15.99 8.14 -11.34
N ASN A 119 15.90 7.55 -12.53
CA ASN A 119 16.70 6.41 -12.92
C ASN A 119 18.16 6.77 -13.16
#